data_AF-A0A9D3UV91-F1
#
_entry.id   AF-A0A9D3UV91-F1
#
_cell.length_a   1.000
_cell.length_b   1.000
_cell.length_c   1.000
_cell.angle_alpha   90.00
_cell.angle_beta   90.00
_cell.angle_gamma   90.00
#
_symmetry.space_group_name_H-M   'P 1'
#
loop_
_entity.id
_entity.type
_entity.pdbx_description
1 polymer ?
#
loop_
_entity_poly.entity_id
_entity_poly.type
_entity_poly.pdbx_seq_one_letter_code
_entity_poly.pdbx_strand_id
1 'polypeptide(L)' 'MVPGKALESYLDLRTLVEEQLLEYTEPTSDKPLPDLLPLERHVFTLVLHLNETLLYTHWKRERPSKDLELMPYI' A
#
# COMPACT_ATOMS: atom_id res chain seq x y z
N MET A 1 22.50 29.25 -2.37
CA MET A 1 21.09 28.84 -2.52
C MET A 1 20.87 27.63 -1.63
N VAL A 2 19.82 27.63 -0.82
CA VAL A 2 19.75 26.90 0.46
C VAL A 2 19.11 25.50 0.29
N PRO A 3 19.88 24.40 0.33
CA PRO A 3 19.34 23.03 0.26
C PRO A 3 18.47 22.66 1.48
N GLY A 4 18.64 23.33 2.62
CA GLY A 4 17.85 23.08 3.84
C GLY A 4 16.35 23.37 3.71
N LYS A 5 15.97 24.46 3.02
CA LYS A 5 14.55 24.84 2.88
C LYS A 5 13.75 23.83 2.06
N ALA A 6 14.36 23.25 1.02
CA ALA A 6 13.68 22.24 0.20
C ALA A 6 13.49 20.92 0.97
N LEU A 7 14.46 20.55 1.81
CA LEU A 7 14.36 19.39 2.69
C LEU A 7 13.27 19.58 3.75
N GLU A 8 13.22 20.75 4.38
CA GLU A 8 12.17 21.10 5.36
C GLU A 8 10.79 21.02 4.71
N SER A 9 10.59 21.64 3.54
CA SER A 9 9.31 21.58 2.81
C SER A 9 8.91 20.14 2.41
N TYR A 10 9.87 19.27 2.08
CA TYR A 10 9.58 17.88 1.79
C TYR A 10 9.13 17.11 3.05
N LEU A 11 9.79 17.34 4.19
CA LEU A 11 9.43 16.70 5.45
C LEU A 11 8.05 17.15 5.94
N ASP A 12 7.71 18.42 5.77
CA ASP A 12 6.37 18.94 6.08
C ASP A 12 5.30 18.29 5.19
N LEU A 13 5.56 18.18 3.88
CA LEU A 13 4.65 17.54 2.94
C LEU A 13 4.48 16.05 3.24
N ARG A 14 5.56 15.34 3.60
CA ARG A 14 5.51 13.94 4.00
C ARG A 14 4.62 13.77 5.23
N THR A 15 4.79 14.61 6.24
CA THR A 15 4.02 14.55 7.50
C THR A 15 2.53 14.77 7.22
N LEU A 16 2.19 15.77 6.41
CA LEU A 16 0.81 16.03 5.99
C LEU A 16 0.17 14.83 5.30
N VAL A 17 0.89 14.19 4.37
CA VAL A 17 0.39 13.02 3.64
C VAL A 17 0.25 11.81 4.59
N GLU A 18 1.20 11.60 5.49
CA GLU A 18 1.14 10.52 6.49
C GLU A 18 -0.06 10.69 7.43
N GLU A 19 -0.33 11.91 7.91
CA GLU A 19 -1.52 12.24 8.71
C GLU A 19 -2.81 11.96 7.94
N GLN A 20 -2.88 12.34 6.66
CA GLN A 20 -4.04 12.03 5.82
C GLN A 20 -4.22 10.52 5.60
N LEU A 21 -3.14 9.76 5.48
CA LEU A 21 -3.19 8.31 5.28
C LEU A 21 -3.58 7.54 6.55
N LEU A 22 -3.26 8.06 7.74
CA LEU A 22 -3.70 7.51 9.01
C LEU A 22 -5.24 7.41 9.06
N GLU A 23 -5.97 8.42 8.58
CA GLU A 23 -7.44 8.40 8.53
C GLU A 23 -8.02 7.26 7.65
N TYR A 24 -7.26 6.76 6.68
CA TYR A 24 -7.67 5.66 5.79
C TYR A 24 -7.14 4.29 6.22
N THR A 25 -6.06 4.27 7.01
CA THR A 25 -5.39 3.04 7.45
C THR A 25 -5.75 2.64 8.86
N GLU A 26 -6.23 3.58 9.68
CA GLU A 26 -6.81 3.30 10.97
C GLU A 26 -8.19 2.68 10.74
N PRO A 27 -8.47 1.47 11.28
CA PRO A 27 -9.80 0.89 11.15
C PRO A 27 -10.78 1.86 11.79
N THR A 28 -11.74 2.37 11.01
CA THR A 28 -12.75 3.37 11.43
C THR A 28 -13.65 2.88 12.59
N SER A 29 -13.39 1.68 13.13
CA SER A 29 -14.16 1.03 14.17
C SER A 29 -13.30 0.00 14.90
N ASP A 30 -13.37 0.00 16.24
CA ASP A 30 -12.82 -1.07 17.11
C ASP A 30 -13.36 -2.45 16.75
N LYS A 31 -14.52 -2.50 16.08
CA LYS A 31 -15.11 -3.72 15.53
C LYS A 31 -15.02 -3.70 14.00
N PRO A 32 -14.20 -4.58 13.39
CA PRO A 32 -14.06 -4.64 11.93
C PRO A 32 -15.30 -5.23 11.22
N LEU A 33 -16.22 -5.86 11.96
CA LEU A 33 -17.46 -6.43 11.46
C LEU A 33 -18.63 -6.12 12.42
N PRO A 34 -19.85 -5.92 11.90
CA PRO A 34 -21.05 -5.77 12.73
C PRO A 34 -21.38 -7.06 13.48
N ASP A 35 -22.06 -6.96 14.63
CA ASP A 35 -22.50 -8.13 15.40
C ASP A 35 -23.55 -8.95 14.62
N LEU A 36 -23.39 -10.28 14.59
CA LEU A 36 -24.35 -11.19 13.94
C LEU A 36 -25.70 -11.19 14.66
N LEU A 37 -26.79 -11.20 13.89
CA LEU A 37 -28.12 -11.36 14.46
C LEU A 37 -28.28 -12.77 15.07
N PRO A 38 -29.11 -12.97 16.11
CA PRO A 38 -29.26 -14.26 16.78
C PRO A 38 -29.61 -15.43 15.84
N LEU A 39 -30.31 -15.17 14.74
CA LEU A 39 -30.71 -16.15 13.73
C LEU A 39 -29.54 -16.61 12.84
N GLU A 40 -28.49 -15.78 12.71
CA GLU A 40 -27.35 -15.98 11.82
C GLU A 40 -26.16 -16.69 12.50
N ARG A 41 -26.31 -17.06 13.78
CA ARG A 41 -25.25 -17.72 14.58
C ARG A 41 -24.87 -19.14 14.15
N HIS A 42 -25.51 -19.67 13.10
CA HIS A 42 -25.19 -20.96 12.50
C HIS A 42 -24.16 -20.83 11.36
N VAL A 43 -23.70 -19.62 11.06
CA VAL A 43 -22.76 -19.34 9.97
C VAL A 43 -21.35 -19.22 10.52
N PHE A 44 -20.39 -19.89 9.87
CA PHE A 44 -18.96 -19.72 10.13
C PHE A 44 -18.38 -18.68 9.18
N THR A 45 -17.56 -17.76 9.70
CA THR A 45 -16.83 -16.79 8.89
C THR A 45 -15.41 -17.29 8.63
N LEU A 46 -15.07 -17.51 7.36
CA LEU A 46 -13.70 -17.82 6.94
C LEU A 46 -13.01 -16.52 6.50
N VAL A 47 -11.95 -16.13 7.20
CA VAL A 47 -11.14 -14.95 6.86
C VAL A 47 -9.88 -15.42 6.15
N LEU A 48 -9.66 -14.95 4.92
CA LEU A 48 -8.51 -15.34 4.10
C LEU A 48 -7.64 -14.13 3.77
N HIS A 49 -6.32 -14.32 3.82
CA HIS A 49 -5.37 -13.27 3.47
C HIS A 49 -5.05 -13.31 1.96
N LEU A 50 -5.26 -12.19 1.26
CA LEU A 50 -5.16 -12.11 -0.20
C LEU A 50 -3.76 -12.45 -0.72
N ASN A 51 -2.72 -11.78 -0.24
CA ASN A 51 -1.35 -11.93 -0.75
C ASN A 51 -0.66 -13.23 -0.34
N GLU A 52 -1.13 -13.89 0.73
CA GLU A 52 -0.47 -15.09 1.27
C GLU A 52 -1.24 -16.37 0.90
N THR A 53 -2.56 -16.27 0.71
CA THR A 53 -3.42 -17.44 0.46
C THR A 53 -3.91 -17.51 -0.97
N LEU A 54 -4.23 -16.38 -1.61
CA LEU A 54 -4.96 -16.37 -2.89
C LEU A 54 -4.15 -15.87 -4.07
N LEU A 55 -3.15 -15.01 -3.83
CA LEU A 55 -2.35 -14.41 -4.87
C LEU A 55 -0.91 -14.91 -4.81
N TYR A 56 -0.40 -15.29 -5.98
CA TYR A 56 1.02 -15.48 -6.21
C TYR A 56 1.54 -14.29 -7.00
N THR A 57 2.29 -13.39 -6.35
CA THR A 57 2.95 -12.25 -7.00
C THR A 57 4.44 -12.53 -7.16
N HIS A 58 4.91 -12.50 -8.40
CA HIS A 58 6.32 -12.66 -8.71
C HIS A 58 6.81 -11.46 -9.52
N TRP A 59 7.58 -10.60 -8.87
CA TRP A 59 8.22 -9.47 -9.53
C TRP A 59 9.45 -9.96 -10.30
N LYS A 60 9.39 -9.87 -11.63
CA LYS A 60 10.57 -10.06 -12.48
C LYS A 60 11.16 -8.71 -12.81
N ARG A 61 12.41 -8.49 -12.38
CA ARG A 61 13.22 -7.39 -12.91
C ARG A 61 13.63 -7.78 -14.32
N GLU A 62 12.92 -7.28 -15.32
CA GLU A 62 13.42 -7.35 -16.70
C GLU A 62 14.73 -6.57 -16.77
N ARG A 63 15.80 -7.26 -17.17
CA ARG A 63 17.01 -6.56 -17.62
C ARG A 63 16.69 -6.03 -19.02
N PRO A 64 17.02 -4.76 -19.34
CA PRO A 64 16.93 -4.32 -20.73
C PRO A 64 17.72 -5.30 -21.60
N SER A 65 17.18 -5.64 -22.77
CA SER A 65 17.93 -6.40 -23.75
C SER A 65 19.20 -5.61 -24.10
N LYS A 66 20.32 -6.31 -24.33
CA LYS A 66 21.58 -5.68 -24.73
C LYS A 66 21.44 -4.79 -25.98
N ASP A 67 20.37 -4.99 -26.75
CA ASP A 67 20.02 -4.20 -27.93
C ASP A 67 19.62 -2.75 -27.57
N LEU A 68 19.13 -2.49 -26.35
CA LEU A 68 18.80 -1.14 -25.86
C LEU A 68 20.02 -0.40 -25.26
N GLU A 69 21.11 -1.11 -24.91
CA GLU A 69 22.36 -0.48 -24.46
C GLU A 69 23.18 0.13 -25.62
N LEU A 70 22.88 -0.25 -26.86
CA LEU A 70 23.60 0.17 -28.07
C LEU A 70 22.88 1.26 -28.88
N MET A 71 21.80 1.85 -28.36
CA MET A 71 21.19 3.03 -28.98
C MET A 71 22.00 4.26 -28.54
N PRO A 72 22.86 4.87 -29.40
CA PRO A 72 23.46 6.14 -29.07
C PRO A 72 22.33 7.17 -28.93
N TYR A 73 22.42 8.01 -27.90
CA TYR A 73 21.58 9.20 -27.78
C TYR A 73 21.71 10.02 -29.07
N ILE A 74 20.67 9.99 -29.90
CA ILE A 74 20.49 10.93 -31.03
C ILE A 74 19.77 12.16 -30.47
#